data_AF-A0ABD4BNH6-F1
#
_entry.id   AF-A0ABD4BNH6-F1
#
_cell.length_a   1.000
_cell.length_b   1.000
_cell.length_c   1.000
_cell.angle_alpha   90.00
_cell.angle_beta   90.00
_cell.angle_gamma   90.00
#
_symmetry.space_group_name_H-M   'P 1'
#
loop_
_entity.id
_entity.type
_entity.pdbx_description
1 polymer ?
#
loop_
_entity_poly.entity_id
_entity_poly.type
_entity_poly.pdbx_seq_one_letter_code
_entity_poly.pdbx_strand_id
1 'polypeptide(L)'
;MASDASPVTVVASNPRFAALIQPGAQAQVLTADAQWAEGPLCLTDGRLIWSDVKANKVMSWKEHDGVTVWLDPAHYQNGMLWMPKAESSPHPMAKAQ
;
A
#
# COMPACT_ATOMS: atom_id res chain seq x y z
N MET A 1 -4.81 17.18 -8.51
CA MET A 1 -5.98 17.83 -7.90
C MET A 1 -6.61 16.81 -6.98
N ALA A 2 -6.55 17.00 -5.66
CA ALA A 2 -7.24 16.10 -4.72
C ALA A 2 -8.74 16.19 -5.01
N SER A 3 -9.40 15.03 -5.13
CA SER A 3 -10.82 14.90 -5.47
C SER A 3 -11.71 15.65 -4.47
N ASP A 4 -12.82 16.21 -4.94
CA ASP A 4 -13.92 16.83 -4.18
C ASP A 4 -14.76 15.76 -3.44
N ALA A 5 -14.08 14.75 -2.88
CA ALA A 5 -14.71 13.66 -2.17
C ALA A 5 -15.38 14.20 -0.90
N SER A 6 -16.62 13.77 -0.67
CA SER A 6 -17.38 14.10 0.54
C SER A 6 -16.54 13.94 1.80
N PRO A 7 -16.67 14.82 2.80
CA PRO A 7 -15.87 14.77 4.01
C PRO A 7 -16.07 13.41 4.70
N VAL A 8 -14.95 12.73 4.98
CA VAL A 8 -14.96 11.47 5.72
C VAL A 8 -15.33 11.77 7.16
N THR A 9 -16.51 11.28 7.59
CA THR A 9 -16.96 11.41 8.98
C THR A 9 -16.42 10.26 9.81
N VAL A 10 -15.75 10.58 10.92
CA VAL A 10 -15.33 9.57 11.90
C VAL A 10 -16.52 9.17 12.77
N VAL A 11 -16.88 7.89 12.75
CA VAL A 11 -17.90 7.30 13.63
C VAL A 11 -17.22 6.32 14.58
N ALA A 12 -17.26 6.59 15.88
CA ALA A 12 -16.64 5.76 16.91
C ALA A 12 -17.71 5.18 17.85
N SER A 13 -17.82 3.85 17.90
CA SER A 13 -18.72 3.16 18.84
C SER A 13 -18.16 3.07 20.26
N ASN A 14 -16.85 3.27 20.43
CA ASN A 14 -16.16 3.26 21.72
C ASN A 14 -15.31 4.54 21.87
N PRO A 15 -15.44 5.29 22.98
CA PRO A 15 -14.66 6.50 23.23
C PRO A 15 -13.13 6.29 23.20
N ARG A 16 -12.65 5.07 23.48
CA ARG A 16 -11.22 4.75 23.44
C ARG A 16 -10.61 4.87 22.03
N PHE A 17 -11.42 4.82 20.98
CA PHE A 17 -10.96 5.00 19.61
C PHE A 17 -10.35 6.39 19.38
N ALA A 18 -10.91 7.43 20.01
CA ALA A 18 -10.40 8.80 19.89
C ALA A 18 -8.97 8.95 20.41
N ALA A 19 -8.53 8.09 21.34
CA ALA A 19 -7.15 8.09 21.85
C ALA A 19 -6.13 7.49 20.86
N LEU A 20 -6.58 6.80 19.81
CA LEU A 20 -5.72 6.20 18.78
C LEU A 20 -5.44 7.15 17.60
N ILE A 21 -6.18 8.26 17.51
CA ILE A 21 -6.10 9.22 16.41
C ILE A 21 -5.48 10.52 16.92
N GLN A 22 -4.52 11.05 16.17
CA GLN A 22 -3.96 12.36 16.49
C GLN A 22 -5.03 13.46 16.42
N PRO A 23 -5.06 14.41 17.38
CA PRO A 23 -5.99 15.53 17.33
C PRO A 23 -5.89 16.29 15.99
N GLY A 24 -7.02 16.47 15.32
CA GLY A 24 -7.09 17.17 14.02
C GLY A 24 -6.70 16.33 12.80
N ALA A 25 -6.36 15.04 12.96
CA ALA A 25 -6.14 14.16 11.81
C ALA A 25 -7.40 14.05 10.94
N GLN A 26 -7.22 14.19 9.62
CA GLN A 26 -8.28 14.07 8.64
C GLN A 26 -7.94 12.96 7.65
N ALA A 27 -8.93 12.13 7.30
CA ALA A 27 -8.76 11.16 6.23
C ALA A 27 -8.74 11.89 4.88
N GLN A 28 -7.81 11.49 4.02
CA GLN A 28 -7.63 12.07 2.69
C GLN A 28 -7.75 10.99 1.62
N VAL A 29 -8.36 11.33 0.49
CA VAL A 29 -8.44 10.45 -0.67
C VAL A 29 -7.20 10.66 -1.52
N LEU A 30 -6.31 9.66 -1.54
CA LEU A 30 -5.09 9.70 -2.36
C LEU A 30 -5.40 9.54 -3.86
N THR A 31 -6.37 8.70 -4.19
CA THR A 31 -6.94 8.54 -5.54
C THR A 31 -8.32 7.87 -5.45
N ALA A 32 -9.17 8.13 -6.45
CA ALA A 32 -10.43 7.42 -6.67
C ALA A 32 -10.46 6.68 -8.03
N ASP A 33 -9.30 6.58 -8.70
CA ASP A 33 -9.20 6.08 -10.08
C ASP A 33 -8.95 4.55 -10.16
N ALA A 34 -8.71 3.90 -9.02
CA ALA A 34 -8.47 2.46 -8.97
C ALA A 34 -9.75 1.67 -9.25
N GLN A 35 -9.66 0.63 -10.09
CA GLN A 35 -10.81 -0.25 -10.36
C GLN A 35 -11.08 -1.23 -9.21
N TRP A 36 -10.03 -1.74 -8.58
CA TRP A 36 -10.11 -2.57 -7.37
C TRP A 36 -8.81 -2.52 -6.57
N ALA A 37 -8.70 -1.55 -5.64
CA ALA A 37 -7.51 -1.36 -4.82
C ALA A 37 -7.43 -2.39 -3.67
N GLU A 38 -6.34 -3.15 -3.60
CA GLU A 38 -6.11 -4.20 -2.60
C GLU A 38 -4.63 -4.31 -2.22
N GLY A 39 -4.34 -5.04 -1.14
CA GLY A 39 -2.98 -5.38 -0.74
C GLY A 39 -2.07 -4.18 -0.46
N PRO A 40 -2.50 -3.15 0.30
CA PRO A 40 -1.67 -2.00 0.59
C PRO A 40 -0.41 -2.42 1.38
N LEU A 41 0.74 -1.89 0.99
CA LEU A 41 2.02 -2.15 1.63
C LEU A 41 2.85 -0.85 1.69
N CYS A 42 3.22 -0.45 2.90
CA CYS A 42 4.16 0.66 3.12
C CYS A 42 5.61 0.13 3.01
N LEU A 43 6.39 0.70 2.10
CA LEU A 43 7.80 0.41 1.92
C LEU A 43 8.65 1.31 2.83
N THR A 44 9.89 0.87 3.10
CA THR A 44 10.83 1.60 3.97
C THR A 44 11.29 2.95 3.41
N ASP A 45 11.12 3.18 2.10
CA ASP A 45 11.44 4.43 1.42
C ASP A 45 10.28 5.46 1.42
N GLY A 46 9.24 5.18 2.19
CA GLY A 46 8.07 6.04 2.37
C GLY A 46 7.00 5.91 1.29
N ARG A 47 7.11 4.96 0.36
CA ARG A 47 6.05 4.70 -0.63
C ARG A 47 4.96 3.80 -0.05
N LEU A 48 3.72 4.12 -0.38
CA LEU A 48 2.61 3.17 -0.33
C LEU A 48 2.49 2.50 -1.70
N ILE A 49 2.42 1.18 -1.75
CA ILE A 49 2.04 0.44 -2.96
C ILE A 49 0.77 -0.36 -2.72
N TRP A 50 0.01 -0.61 -3.78
CA TRP A 50 -1.19 -1.46 -3.73
C TRP A 50 -1.43 -2.07 -5.11
N SER A 51 -2.15 -3.18 -5.16
CA SER A 51 -2.61 -3.75 -6.42
C SER A 51 -3.91 -3.09 -6.86
N ASP A 52 -4.00 -2.64 -8.11
CA ASP A 52 -5.27 -2.48 -8.79
C ASP A 52 -5.57 -3.75 -9.57
N VAL A 53 -6.26 -4.67 -8.89
CA VAL A 53 -6.40 -6.07 -9.32
C VAL A 53 -7.05 -6.16 -10.69
N LYS A 54 -8.13 -5.39 -10.93
CA LYS A 54 -8.86 -5.42 -12.20
C LYS A 54 -8.15 -4.67 -13.32
N ALA A 55 -7.38 -3.64 -12.99
CA ALA A 55 -6.56 -2.92 -13.97
C ALA A 55 -5.27 -3.66 -14.36
N ASN A 56 -4.93 -4.76 -13.67
CA ASN A 56 -3.71 -5.55 -13.88
C ASN A 56 -2.42 -4.73 -13.67
N LYS A 57 -2.42 -3.87 -12.64
CA LYS A 57 -1.27 -3.00 -12.31
C LYS A 57 -0.98 -3.03 -10.81
N VAL A 58 0.28 -2.81 -10.45
CA VAL A 58 0.63 -2.35 -9.10
C VAL A 58 0.87 -0.86 -9.15
N MET A 59 0.18 -0.14 -8.29
CA MET A 59 0.24 1.30 -8.17
C MET A 59 1.16 1.69 -7.00
N SER A 60 1.69 2.90 -7.05
CA SER A 60 2.48 3.49 -5.98
C SER A 60 2.05 4.92 -5.71
N TRP A 61 2.11 5.33 -4.45
CA TRP A 61 1.91 6.71 -4.02
C TRP A 61 3.07 7.15 -3.13
N LYS A 62 3.51 8.39 -3.33
CA LYS A 62 4.43 9.11 -2.45
C LYS A 62 4.00 10.57 -2.36
N GLU A 63 4.18 11.21 -1.21
CA GLU A 63 3.63 12.54 -0.94
C GLU A 63 4.00 13.60 -1.99
N HIS A 64 5.24 13.61 -2.48
CA HIS A 64 5.68 14.56 -3.51
C HIS A 64 5.41 14.11 -4.96
N ASP A 65 5.29 12.80 -5.19
CA ASP A 65 5.17 12.23 -6.55
C ASP A 65 3.71 11.97 -6.94
N GLY A 66 2.80 11.90 -5.97
CA GLY A 66 1.42 11.48 -6.17
C GLY A 66 1.33 10.00 -6.57
N VAL A 67 0.25 9.64 -7.26
CA VAL A 67 0.00 8.28 -7.73
C VAL A 67 0.71 8.01 -9.05
N THR A 68 1.44 6.89 -9.11
CA THR A 68 2.18 6.41 -10.29
C THR A 68 1.99 4.90 -10.48
N VAL A 69 2.28 4.39 -11.67
CA VAL A 69 2.33 2.94 -11.94
C VAL A 69 3.69 2.40 -11.54
N TRP A 70 3.73 1.36 -10.71
CA TRP A 70 4.97 0.70 -10.29
C TRP A 70 5.26 -0.58 -11.07
N LEU A 71 4.22 -1.37 -11.41
CA LEU A 71 4.36 -2.59 -12.21
C LEU A 71 3.17 -2.76 -13.16
N ASP A 72 3.45 -3.05 -14.42
CA ASP A 72 2.47 -3.26 -15.49
C ASP A 72 3.07 -4.12 -16.61
N PRO A 73 2.54 -5.33 -16.91
CA PRO A 73 1.41 -5.97 -16.23
C PRO A 73 1.78 -6.54 -14.86
N ALA A 74 0.80 -6.62 -13.96
CA ALA A 74 0.97 -7.12 -12.59
C ALA A 74 0.44 -8.54 -12.34
N HIS A 75 -0.02 -9.21 -13.39
CA HIS A 75 -0.64 -10.55 -13.38
C HIS A 75 -1.75 -10.73 -12.33
N TYR A 76 -2.60 -9.71 -12.15
CA TYR A 76 -3.79 -9.75 -11.28
C TYR A 76 -3.51 -10.14 -9.81
N GLN A 77 -2.30 -9.88 -9.30
CA GLN A 77 -1.95 -10.14 -7.90
C GLN A 77 -2.85 -9.34 -6.95
N ASN A 78 -3.13 -9.86 -5.75
CA ASN A 78 -3.95 -9.18 -4.74
C ASN A 78 -3.05 -8.77 -3.54
N GLY A 79 -2.89 -9.66 -2.56
CA GLY A 79 -2.11 -9.37 -1.35
C GLY A 79 -0.62 -9.29 -1.62
N MET A 80 0.05 -8.36 -0.92
CA MET A 80 1.49 -8.14 -1.00
C MET A 80 2.11 -8.19 0.40
N LEU A 81 3.30 -8.76 0.51
CA LEU A 81 4.09 -8.77 1.74
C LEU A 81 5.54 -8.41 1.39
N TRP A 82 6.11 -7.48 2.15
CA TRP A 82 7.53 -7.17 2.04
C TRP A 82 8.34 -8.27 2.75
N MET A 83 9.31 -8.83 2.02
CA MET A 83 10.34 -9.69 2.59
C MET A 83 11.67 -8.92 2.57
N PRO A 84 12.34 -8.73 3.72
CA PRO A 84 13.72 -8.28 3.70
C PRO A 84 14.55 -9.29 2.91
N LYS A 85 15.55 -8.80 2.17
CA LYS A 85 16.54 -9.69 1.55
C LYS A 85 17.16 -10.50 2.67
N ALA A 86 17.01 -11.83 2.62
CA ALA A 86 17.75 -12.71 3.51
C ALA A 86 19.25 -12.40 3.30
N GLU A 87 19.97 -12.15 4.39
CA GLU A 87 21.43 -12.23 4.35
C GLU A 87 21.77 -13.59 3.74
N SER A 88 22.66 -13.58 2.77
CA SER A 88 23.06 -14.81 2.08
C SER A 88 23.71 -15.76 3.08
N SER A 89 22.90 -16.65 3.67
CA SER A 89 23.44 -17.84 4.32
C SER A 89 24.17 -18.62 3.24
N PRO A 90 25.48 -18.93 3.40
CA PRO A 90 26.18 -19.77 2.46
C PRO A 90 25.52 -21.15 2.51
N HIS A 91 24.76 -21.48 1.48
CA HIS A 91 24.27 -22.84 1.30
C HIS A 91 25.51 -23.73 1.08
N PRO A 92 25.81 -24.71 1.95
CA PRO A 92 26.86 -25.65 1.64
C PRO A 92 26.44 -26.41 0.39
N MET A 93 27.25 -26.32 -0.67
CA MET A 93 27.06 -27.16 -1.85
C MET A 93 27.12 -28.62 -1.39
N ALA A 94 25.98 -29.31 -1.43
CA ALA A 94 25.95 -30.76 -1.34
C ALA A 94 26.75 -31.30 -2.53
N LYS A 95 27.93 -31.85 -2.26
CA LYS A 95 28.65 -32.64 -3.26
C LYS A 95 27.81 -33.89 -3.53
N ALA A 96 27.35 -34.03 -4.77
CA ALA A 96 26.79 -35.29 -5.25
C ALA A 96 27.89 -36.37 -5.19
N GLN A 97 27.55 -37.51 -4.59
CA GLN A 97 28.25 -38.79 -4.79
C GLN A 97 27.70 -39.50 -6.02
#